data_AF-A0A483CTY5-F1
#
_entry.id   AF-A0A483CTY5-F1
#
_cell.length_a   1.000
_cell.length_b   1.000
_cell.length_c   1.000
_cell.angle_alpha   90.00
_cell.angle_beta   90.00
_cell.angle_gamma   90.00
#
_symmetry.space_group_name_H-M   'P 1'
#
loop_
_entity.id
_entity.type
_entity.pdbx_description
1 polymer ?
#
loop_
_entity_poly.entity_id
_entity_poly.type
_entity_poly.pdbx_seq_one_letter_code
_entity_poly.pdbx_strand_id
1 'polypeptide(L)'
;MYFLKLGDCVQKEELLHLHMLLMHIKKYYETSTGDEIFTPDYDGLGVSPAHIHKNKISHKKAILALGEDLIHQIRTAPHARQVEFTHKATHNEGIVQEH
;
A
#
# COMPACT_ATOMS: atom_id res chain seq x y z
N MET A 1 -16.25 22.14 4.74
CA MET A 1 -16.46 21.42 6.02
C MET A 1 -17.47 20.27 5.83
N TYR A 2 -17.23 19.36 4.87
CA TYR A 2 -18.19 18.32 4.45
C TYR A 2 -17.71 16.87 4.71
N PHE A 3 -16.51 16.68 5.26
CA PHE A 3 -15.87 15.36 5.36
C PHE A 3 -16.20 14.54 6.61
N LEU A 4 -17.03 15.03 7.54
CA LEU A 4 -17.22 14.41 8.86
C LEU A 4 -18.59 13.74 9.10
N LYS A 5 -19.49 13.71 8.12
CA LYS A 5 -20.79 13.01 8.26
C LYS A 5 -20.96 11.75 7.40
N LEU A 6 -19.90 11.31 6.71
CA LEU A 6 -19.92 10.05 5.97
C LEU A 6 -19.03 9.02 6.67
N GLY A 7 -19.66 8.13 7.44
CA GLY A 7 -19.07 6.83 7.74
C GLY A 7 -18.57 6.64 9.16
N ASP A 8 -19.46 6.15 10.01
CA ASP A 8 -19.11 5.11 10.98
C ASP A 8 -19.49 3.70 10.49
N CYS A 9 -19.68 3.50 9.18
CA CYS A 9 -19.91 2.17 8.61
C CYS A 9 -18.64 1.30 8.62
N VAL A 10 -17.46 1.89 8.38
CA VAL A 10 -16.21 1.13 8.28
C VAL A 10 -15.70 0.76 9.68
N GLN A 11 -15.42 -0.52 9.88
CA GLN A 11 -14.88 -1.05 11.12
C GLN A 11 -13.41 -0.66 11.30
N LYS A 12 -12.92 -0.67 12.55
CA LYS A 12 -11.53 -0.30 12.83
C LYS A 12 -10.56 -1.28 12.17
N GLU A 13 -10.86 -2.58 12.22
CA GLU A 13 -10.06 -3.62 11.58
C GLU A 13 -9.97 -3.44 10.07
N GLU A 14 -11.07 -3.07 9.40
CA GLU A 14 -11.06 -2.77 7.96
C GLU A 14 -10.15 -1.58 7.63
N LEU A 15 -10.12 -0.54 8.48
CA LEU A 15 -9.19 0.58 8.31
C LEU A 15 -7.74 0.15 8.51
N LEU A 16 -7.46 -0.69 9.52
CA LEU A 16 -6.10 -1.20 9.76
C LEU A 16 -5.63 -2.06 8.58
N HIS A 17 -6.48 -2.95 8.08
CA HIS A 17 -6.19 -3.78 6.91
C HIS A 17 -5.98 -2.94 5.64
N LEU A 18 -6.83 -1.96 5.39
CA LEU A 18 -6.67 -1.05 4.24
C LEU A 18 -5.36 -0.25 4.34
N HIS A 19 -5.04 0.25 5.53
CA HIS A 19 -3.80 0.96 5.77
C HIS A 19 -2.57 0.07 5.55
N MET A 20 -2.61 -1.18 6.02
CA MET A 20 -1.57 -2.17 5.77
C MET A 20 -1.44 -2.48 4.28
N LEU A 21 -2.55 -2.64 3.57
CA LEU A 21 -2.56 -2.91 2.14
C LEU A 21 -1.90 -1.78 1.34
N LEU A 22 -2.18 -0.51 1.67
CA LEU A 22 -1.50 0.61 1.02
C LEU A 22 0.01 0.62 1.28
N MET A 23 0.47 0.27 2.48
CA MET A 23 1.89 0.11 2.76
C MET A 23 2.52 -1.01 1.93
N HIS A 24 1.80 -2.12 1.70
CA HIS A 24 2.26 -3.18 0.81
C HIS A 24 2.31 -2.72 -0.66
N ILE A 25 1.34 -1.92 -1.11
CA ILE A 25 1.34 -1.35 -2.46
C ILE A 25 2.54 -0.41 -2.64
N LYS A 26 2.82 0.48 -1.67
CA LYS A 26 4.03 1.33 -1.64
C LYS A 26 5.27 0.48 -1.82
N LYS A 27 5.47 -0.49 -0.93
CA LYS A 27 6.66 -1.37 -0.96
C LYS A 27 6.78 -2.14 -2.27
N TYR A 28 5.66 -2.64 -2.80
CA TYR A 28 5.63 -3.37 -4.06
C TYR A 28 6.07 -2.49 -5.23
N TYR A 29 5.55 -1.26 -5.30
CA TYR A 29 5.97 -0.29 -6.31
C TYR A 29 7.47 -0.02 -6.20
N GLU A 30 7.97 0.34 -5.01
CA GLU A 30 9.40 0.63 -4.77
C GLU A 30 10.31 -0.54 -5.16
N THR A 31 9.88 -1.77 -4.85
CA THR A 31 10.64 -2.98 -5.20
C THR A 31 10.60 -3.25 -6.70
N SER A 32 9.49 -2.93 -7.38
CA SER A 32 9.31 -3.23 -8.81
C SER A 32 9.94 -2.17 -9.72
N THR A 33 9.94 -0.90 -9.31
CA THR A 33 10.52 0.20 -10.08
C THR A 33 11.95 0.52 -9.68
N GLY A 34 12.34 0.21 -8.43
CA GLY A 34 13.59 0.68 -7.83
C GLY A 34 13.54 2.12 -7.34
N ASP A 35 12.40 2.81 -7.52
CA ASP A 35 12.20 4.20 -7.11
C ASP A 35 11.52 4.26 -5.74
N GLU A 36 12.13 4.97 -4.79
CA GLU A 36 11.52 5.23 -3.49
C GLU A 36 10.35 6.21 -3.60
N ILE A 37 9.26 5.95 -2.87
CA ILE A 37 8.11 6.84 -2.84
C ILE A 37 8.27 7.78 -1.65
N PHE A 38 8.41 9.07 -1.96
CA PHE A 38 8.46 10.13 -0.95
C PHE A 38 7.05 10.44 -0.43
N THR A 39 6.84 10.30 0.88
CA THR A 39 5.51 10.39 1.51
C THR A 39 5.45 11.38 2.69
N PRO A 40 5.78 12.67 2.49
CA PRO A 40 5.96 13.62 3.58
C PRO A 40 4.68 13.88 4.38
N ASP A 41 3.52 13.93 3.71
CA ASP A 41 2.24 14.19 4.34
C ASP A 41 1.80 13.00 5.20
N TYR A 42 2.06 11.78 4.73
CA TYR A 42 1.86 10.56 5.52
C TYR A 42 2.82 10.49 6.72
N ASP A 43 4.12 10.66 6.48
CA ASP A 43 5.16 10.50 7.50
C ASP A 43 4.98 11.52 8.63
N GLY A 44 4.57 12.75 8.29
CA GLY A 44 4.25 13.81 9.26
C GLY A 44 3.11 13.47 10.22
N LEU A 45 2.24 12.52 9.89
CA LEU A 45 1.17 12.07 10.80
C LEU A 45 1.69 11.12 11.88
N GLY A 46 2.83 10.44 11.67
CA GLY A 46 3.38 9.47 12.62
C GLY A 46 2.38 8.35 12.94
N VAL A 47 1.60 7.90 11.95
CA VAL A 47 0.61 6.83 12.10
C VAL A 47 0.96 5.70 11.14
N SER A 48 1.44 4.58 11.68
CA SER A 48 1.62 3.33 10.93
C SER A 48 0.50 2.32 11.24
N PRO A 49 0.30 1.27 10.41
CA PRO A 49 -0.68 0.21 10.68
C PRO A 49 -0.49 -0.50 12.03
N ALA A 50 0.74 -0.57 12.54
CA ALA A 50 1.05 -1.19 13.83
C ALA A 50 0.48 -0.41 15.04
N HIS A 51 0.10 0.86 14.86
CA HIS A 51 -0.45 1.68 15.92
C HIS A 51 -1.93 1.40 16.19
N ILE A 52 -2.26 0.14 16.51
CA ILE A 52 -3.63 -0.35 16.69
C ILE A 52 -4.43 0.38 17.79
N HIS A 53 -3.77 1.11 18.67
CA HIS A 53 -4.41 1.91 19.72
C HIS A 53 -4.88 3.28 19.25
N LYS A 54 -4.39 3.80 18.11
CA LYS A 54 -4.87 5.07 17.55
C LYS A 54 -6.33 4.96 17.08
N ASN A 55 -7.03 6.08 17.03
CA ASN A 55 -8.46 6.11 16.71
C ASN A 55 -8.72 5.96 15.20
N LYS A 56 -9.98 5.66 14.82
CA LYS A 56 -10.38 5.50 13.41
C LYS A 56 -10.02 6.70 12.54
N ILE A 57 -10.19 7.92 13.06
CA ILE A 57 -9.92 9.17 12.34
C ILE A 57 -8.43 9.28 11.99
N SER A 58 -7.55 8.88 12.91
CA SER A 58 -6.09 8.90 12.69
C SER A 58 -5.71 7.98 11.53
N HIS A 59 -6.25 6.76 11.51
CA HIS A 59 -6.02 5.83 10.41
C HIS A 59 -6.63 6.30 9.09
N LYS A 60 -7.84 6.88 9.11
CA LYS A 60 -8.45 7.48 7.90
C LYS A 60 -7.57 8.59 7.31
N LYS A 61 -7.04 9.48 8.14
CA LYS A 61 -6.14 10.55 7.69
C LYS A 61 -4.86 9.98 7.08
N ALA A 62 -4.26 8.98 7.73
CA ALA A 62 -3.06 8.32 7.26
C ALA A 62 -3.28 7.61 5.90
N ILE A 63 -4.40 6.88 5.76
CA ILE A 63 -4.79 6.23 4.50
C ILE A 63 -4.95 7.25 3.37
N LEU A 64 -5.62 8.38 3.64
CA LEU A 64 -5.81 9.42 2.64
C LEU A 64 -4.49 10.08 2.23
N ALA A 65 -3.66 10.47 3.19
CA ALA A 65 -2.35 11.07 2.93
C ALA A 65 -1.45 10.13 2.10
N LEU A 66 -1.33 8.87 2.52
CA LEU A 66 -0.56 7.85 1.80
C LEU A 66 -1.09 7.61 0.38
N GLY A 67 -2.41 7.59 0.22
CA GLY A 67 -3.05 7.45 -1.09
C GLY A 67 -2.71 8.59 -2.04
N GLU A 68 -2.77 9.84 -1.58
CA GLU A 68 -2.42 11.01 -2.38
C GLU A 68 -0.94 11.02 -2.78
N ASP A 69 -0.03 10.74 -1.83
CA ASP A 69 1.41 10.68 -2.10
C ASP A 69 1.73 9.59 -3.15
N LEU A 70 1.11 8.40 -3.02
CA LEU A 70 1.25 7.32 -3.99
C LEU A 70 0.76 7.71 -5.38
N ILE A 71 -0.44 8.29 -5.46
CA ILE A 71 -1.03 8.74 -6.74
C ILE A 71 -0.16 9.81 -7.38
N HIS A 72 0.37 10.75 -6.58
CA HIS A 72 1.27 11.78 -7.06
C HIS A 72 2.52 11.16 -7.69
N GLN A 73 3.22 10.30 -6.95
CA GLN A 73 4.44 9.65 -7.42
C GLN A 73 4.21 8.82 -8.70
N ILE A 74 3.15 8.02 -8.74
CA ILE A 74 2.82 7.19 -9.91
C ILE A 74 2.54 8.05 -11.15
N ARG A 75 1.90 9.22 -10.98
CA ARG A 75 1.60 10.13 -12.10
C ARG A 75 2.82 10.90 -12.59
N THR A 76 3.75 11.24 -11.70
CA THR A 76 4.94 12.01 -12.05
C THR A 76 6.10 11.14 -12.53
N ALA A 77 6.10 9.85 -12.18
CA ALA A 77 7.12 8.90 -12.62
C ALA A 77 7.10 8.76 -14.16
N PRO A 78 8.18 9.16 -14.86
CA PRO A 78 8.15 9.32 -16.31
C PRO A 78 7.96 8.01 -17.10
N HIS A 79 8.15 6.82 -16.50
CA HIS A 79 8.23 5.53 -17.22
C HIS A 79 7.48 4.36 -16.55
N ALA A 80 6.31 4.57 -15.94
CA ALA A 80 5.44 3.45 -15.51
C ALA A 80 4.74 2.77 -16.71
N ARG A 81 5.50 2.22 -17.66
CA ARG A 81 4.95 1.35 -18.72
C ARG A 81 5.57 -0.03 -18.55
N GLN A 82 4.71 -0.97 -18.17
CA GLN A 82 4.89 -2.42 -18.00
C GLN A 82 5.40 -2.87 -16.63
N VAL A 83 4.46 -2.96 -15.69
CA VAL A 83 4.55 -3.96 -14.62
C VAL A 83 4.36 -5.31 -15.31
N GLU A 84 5.45 -5.97 -15.71
CA GLU A 84 5.39 -7.38 -16.06
C GLU A 84 5.01 -8.14 -14.79
N PHE A 85 3.79 -8.67 -14.74
CA PHE A 85 3.38 -9.61 -13.70
C PHE A 85 4.15 -10.92 -13.89
N THR A 86 5.42 -10.95 -13.48
CA THR A 86 6.17 -12.19 -13.43
C THR A 86 5.64 -13.00 -12.25
N HIS A 87 4.57 -13.75 -12.50
CA HIS A 87 4.22 -14.88 -11.64
C HIS A 87 5.40 -15.83 -11.68
N LYS A 88 6.23 -15.83 -10.63
CA LYS A 88 7.15 -16.95 -10.39
C LYS A 88 6.29 -18.16 -10.04
N ALA A 89 5.82 -18.86 -11.08
CA ALA A 89 5.36 -20.22 -10.97
C ALA A 89 6.52 -21.01 -10.35
N THR A 90 6.30 -21.55 -9.16
CA THR A 90 7.19 -22.51 -8.52
C THR A 90 7.33 -23.70 -9.45
N HIS A 91 8.46 -23.77 -10.16
CA HIS A 91 8.90 -24.94 -10.91
C HIS A 91 9.34 -25.99 -9.87
N ASN A 92 8.47 -26.95 -9.58
CA ASN A 92 8.87 -28.16 -8.87
C ASN A 92 9.62 -29.04 -9.88
N GLU A 93 10.95 -29.10 -9.75
CA GLU A 93 11.77 -30.06 -10.48
C GLU A 93 11.79 -31.42 -9.78
N GLY A 94 11.54 -32.46 -10.59
CA GLY A 94 12.18 -33.77 -10.46
C GLY A 94 11.51 -34.77 -9.52
N ILE A 95 10.88 -35.81 -10.09
CA ILE A 95 11.43 -37.17 -10.15
C ILE A 95 10.66 -37.92 -11.24
N VAL A 96 11.32 -38.15 -12.37
CA VAL A 96 11.09 -39.34 -13.20
C VAL A 96 12.47 -39.89 -13.50
N GLN A 97 12.77 -41.05 -12.93
CA GLN A 97 13.88 -41.88 -13.37
C GLN A 97 13.25 -43.17 -13.90
N GLU A 98 13.15 -43.27 -15.23
CA GLU A 98 13.02 -44.58 -15.88
C GLU A 98 14.38 -45.27 -15.81
N HIS A 99 14.36 -46.53 -15.40
CA HIS A 99 15.06 -47.70 -15.98
C HIS A 99 14.55 -48.95 -15.24
#